data_AF-A0AAN4W122-F1
#
_entry.id   AF-A0AAN4W122-F1
#
_cell.length_a   1.000
_cell.length_b   1.000
_cell.length_c   1.000
_cell.angle_alpha   90.00
_cell.angle_beta   90.00
_cell.angle_gamma   90.00
#
_symmetry.space_group_name_H-M   'P 1'
#
loop_
_entity.id
_entity.type
_entity.pdbx_description
1 polymer ?
#
loop_
_entity_poly.entity_id
_entity_poly.type
_entity_poly.pdbx_seq_one_letter_code
_entity_poly.pdbx_strand_id
1 'polypeptide(L)'
;MKKETSNIESLVSNLTGYVESRIELAKLQVGEQAAWVLSRALISIVLIFLFGLFFLFATIALGYFLNAVLNSVYLGFVIIAGFYLLIIVLIAALRAKIINTIMNWFYEIMETMEEETNE
;
A
#
# COMPACT_ATOMS: atom_id res chain seq x y z
N MET A 1 -12.13 -40.93 -46.73
CA MET A 1 -12.68 -40.28 -45.52
C MET A 1 -11.79 -40.40 -44.26
N LYS A 2 -10.73 -41.24 -44.21
CA LYS A 2 -9.91 -41.46 -42.99
C LYS A 2 -8.81 -40.42 -42.71
N LYS A 3 -8.51 -39.52 -43.66
CA LYS A 3 -7.36 -38.60 -43.57
C LYS A 3 -7.68 -37.27 -42.87
N GLU A 4 -8.96 -36.89 -42.76
CA GLU A 4 -9.36 -35.64 -42.08
C GLU A 4 -9.36 -35.77 -40.55
N THR A 5 -9.81 -36.91 -39.99
CA THR A 5 -9.92 -37.08 -38.53
C THR A 5 -8.57 -37.06 -37.82
N SER A 6 -7.50 -37.55 -38.46
CA SER A 6 -6.14 -37.55 -37.94
C SER A 6 -5.55 -36.13 -37.81
N ASN A 7 -5.89 -35.22 -38.71
CA ASN A 7 -5.41 -33.84 -38.64
C ASN A 7 -6.09 -33.08 -37.51
N ILE A 8 -7.41 -33.29 -37.33
CA ILE A 8 -8.17 -32.68 -36.23
C ILE A 8 -7.64 -33.17 -34.87
N GLU A 9 -7.34 -34.46 -34.74
CA GLU A 9 -6.79 -35.03 -33.51
C GLU A 9 -5.39 -34.47 -33.18
N SER A 10 -4.54 -34.25 -34.19
CA SER A 10 -3.24 -33.60 -34.02
C SER A 10 -3.36 -32.11 -33.64
N LEU A 11 -4.34 -31.38 -34.18
CA LEU A 11 -4.59 -29.98 -33.83
C LEU A 11 -5.13 -29.86 -32.40
N VAL A 12 -6.05 -30.75 -32.00
CA VAL A 12 -6.58 -30.81 -30.63
C VAL A 12 -5.46 -31.16 -29.64
N SER A 13 -4.56 -32.09 -29.99
CA SER A 13 -3.40 -32.44 -29.16
C SER A 13 -2.43 -31.26 -28.98
N ASN A 14 -2.08 -30.57 -30.07
CA ASN A 14 -1.22 -29.39 -30.02
C ASN A 14 -1.85 -28.23 -29.23
N LEU A 15 -3.16 -28.01 -29.39
CA LEU A 15 -3.89 -26.99 -28.64
C LEU A 15 -3.95 -27.33 -27.14
N THR A 16 -4.15 -28.60 -26.81
CA THR A 16 -4.13 -29.08 -25.42
C THR A 16 -2.75 -28.84 -24.79
N GLY A 17 -1.66 -29.21 -25.47
CA GLY A 17 -0.30 -28.96 -24.97
C GLY A 17 0.03 -27.48 -24.82
N TYR A 18 -0.52 -26.62 -25.68
CA TYR A 18 -0.38 -25.17 -25.57
C TYR A 18 -1.17 -24.59 -24.37
N VAL A 19 -2.39 -25.06 -24.13
CA VAL A 19 -3.19 -24.67 -22.96
C VAL A 19 -2.52 -25.13 -21.67
N GLU A 20 -1.97 -26.35 -21.66
CA GLU A 20 -1.24 -26.91 -20.51
C GLU A 20 0.03 -26.09 -20.21
N SER A 21 0.78 -25.71 -21.25
CA SER A 21 1.93 -24.80 -21.13
C SER A 21 1.53 -23.41 -20.60
N ARG A 22 0.40 -22.86 -21.07
CA ARG A 22 -0.14 -21.57 -20.59
C ARG A 22 -0.52 -21.64 -19.10
N ILE A 23 -1.11 -22.75 -18.67
CA ILE A 23 -1.48 -23.00 -17.27
C ILE A 23 -0.22 -23.15 -16.40
N GLU A 24 0.81 -23.84 -16.89
CA GLU A 24 2.08 -23.98 -16.18
C GLU A 24 2.79 -22.63 -16.01
N LEU A 25 2.85 -21.83 -17.08
CA LEU A 25 3.37 -20.46 -17.01
C LEU A 25 2.57 -19.57 -16.04
N ALA A 26 1.24 -19.68 -16.05
CA ALA A 26 0.39 -18.93 -15.12
C ALA A 26 0.65 -19.33 -13.66
N LYS A 27 0.78 -20.63 -13.36
CA LYS A 27 1.15 -21.10 -12.01
C LYS A 27 2.52 -20.57 -11.58
N LEU A 28 3.49 -20.56 -12.49
CA LEU A 28 4.84 -20.06 -12.22
C LEU A 28 4.80 -18.55 -11.91
N GLN A 29 4.14 -17.76 -12.76
CA GLN A 29 4.00 -16.32 -12.57
C GLN A 29 3.23 -15.96 -11.29
N VAL A 30 2.17 -16.70 -10.96
CA VAL A 30 1.42 -16.49 -9.72
C VAL A 30 2.32 -16.76 -8.50
N GLY A 31 3.13 -17.82 -8.53
CA GLY A 31 4.09 -18.12 -7.47
C GLY A 31 5.17 -17.05 -7.32
N GLU A 32 5.73 -16.57 -8.42
CA GLU A 32 6.76 -15.53 -8.44
C GLU A 32 6.21 -14.18 -7.94
N GLN A 33 5.03 -13.77 -8.43
CA GLN A 33 4.36 -12.56 -7.97
C GLN A 33 3.96 -12.65 -6.49
N ALA A 34 3.44 -13.80 -6.06
CA ALA A 34 3.13 -14.03 -4.65
C ALA A 34 4.38 -13.94 -3.78
N ALA A 35 5.49 -14.55 -4.19
CA ALA A 35 6.76 -14.46 -3.47
C ALA A 35 7.26 -13.02 -3.36
N TRP A 36 7.15 -12.24 -4.43
CA TRP A 36 7.56 -10.82 -4.44
C TRP A 36 6.69 -9.96 -3.52
N VAL A 37 5.37 -10.12 -3.60
CA VAL A 37 4.41 -9.40 -2.75
C VAL A 37 4.61 -9.77 -1.29
N LEU A 38 4.73 -11.06 -0.98
CA LEU A 38 4.95 -11.53 0.39
C LEU A 38 6.28 -11.02 0.96
N SER A 39 7.36 -11.07 0.18
CA SER A 39 8.68 -10.58 0.60
C SER A 39 8.63 -9.09 0.93
N ARG A 40 7.99 -8.28 0.08
CA ARG A 40 7.79 -6.84 0.33
C ARG A 40 6.89 -6.58 1.52
N ALA A 41 5.80 -7.33 1.66
CA ALA A 41 4.87 -7.18 2.77
C ALA A 41 5.55 -7.47 4.10
N LEU A 42 6.33 -8.56 4.20
CA LEU A 42 7.06 -8.92 5.42
C LEU A 42 8.05 -7.82 5.84
N ILE A 43 8.87 -7.34 4.90
CA ILE A 43 9.83 -6.26 5.18
C ILE A 43 9.11 -4.98 5.61
N SER A 44 8.01 -4.64 4.93
CA SER A 44 7.20 -3.46 5.25
C SER A 44 6.60 -3.56 6.64
N ILE A 45 6.05 -4.72 7.01
CA ILE A 45 5.49 -4.97 8.35
C ILE A 45 6.56 -4.80 9.42
N VAL A 46 7.74 -5.39 9.21
CA VAL A 46 8.86 -5.27 10.17
C VAL A 46 9.28 -3.80 10.32
N LEU A 47 9.42 -3.07 9.22
CA LEU A 47 9.77 -1.64 9.26
C LEU A 47 8.73 -0.79 9.99
N ILE A 48 7.44 -0.99 9.68
CA ILE A 48 6.34 -0.28 10.36
C ILE A 48 6.35 -0.60 11.86
N PHE A 49 6.57 -1.86 12.21
CA PHE A 49 6.66 -2.29 13.60
C PHE A 49 7.85 -1.65 14.33
N LEU A 50 9.05 -1.69 13.74
CA LEU A 50 10.26 -1.05 14.30
C LEU A 50 10.07 0.47 14.44
N PHE A 51 9.50 1.11 13.42
CA PHE A 51 9.23 2.54 13.44
C PHE A 51 8.22 2.91 14.53
N GLY A 52 7.15 2.13 14.67
CA GLY A 52 6.17 2.29 15.76
C GLY A 52 6.82 2.15 17.14
N LEU A 53 7.71 1.16 17.31
CA LEU A 53 8.44 0.97 18.56
C LEU A 53 9.39 2.13 18.86
N PHE A 54 10.15 2.58 17.86
CA PHE A 54 11.01 3.76 17.97
C PHE A 54 10.20 5.00 18.37
N PHE A 55 9.07 5.24 17.71
CA PHE A 55 8.21 6.39 17.98
C PHE A 55 7.62 6.34 19.40
N LEU A 56 7.22 5.15 19.86
CA LEU A 56 6.74 4.95 21.23
C LEU A 56 7.84 5.28 22.24
N PHE A 57 9.05 4.76 22.08
CA PHE A 57 10.16 5.10 22.97
C PHE A 57 10.55 6.57 22.89
N ALA A 58 10.53 7.17 21.70
CA ALA A 58 10.84 8.59 21.50
C ALA A 58 9.85 9.50 22.24
N THR A 59 8.55 9.21 22.18
CA THR A 59 7.52 9.99 22.90
C THR A 59 7.63 9.83 24.41
N ILE A 60 7.93 8.64 24.90
CA ILE A 60 8.18 8.40 26.33
C ILE A 60 9.43 9.17 26.78
N ALA A 61 10.53 9.08 26.03
CA ALA A 61 11.78 9.78 26.32
C ALA A 61 11.59 11.31 26.32
N LEU A 62 10.87 11.85 25.34
CA LEU A 62 10.49 13.26 25.30
C LEU A 62 9.63 13.66 26.50
N GLY A 63 8.66 12.83 26.88
CA GLY A 63 7.84 13.06 28.07
C GLY A 63 8.67 13.16 29.34
N TYR A 64 9.60 12.22 29.54
CA TYR A 64 10.53 12.26 30.68
C TYR A 64 11.46 13.47 30.64
N PHE A 65 11.99 13.83 29.46
CA PHE A 65 12.85 15.00 29.30
C PHE A 65 12.10 16.29 29.68
N LEU A 66 10.88 16.46 29.18
CA LEU A 66 10.04 17.62 29.51
C LEU A 66 9.68 17.62 31.00
N ASN A 67 9.33 16.47 31.57
CA ASN A 67 9.06 16.32 33.00
C ASN A 67 10.27 16.75 33.87
N ALA A 68 11.49 16.38 33.47
CA ALA A 68 12.71 16.76 34.17
C ALA A 68 12.96 18.28 34.12
N VAL A 69 12.75 18.92 32.96
CA VAL A 69 12.90 20.37 32.81
C VAL A 69 11.82 21.14 33.60
N LEU A 70 10.59 20.62 33.61
CA LEU A 70 9.46 21.24 34.32
C LEU A 70 9.40 20.86 35.81
N ASN A 71 10.33 20.03 36.29
CA ASN A 71 10.39 19.56 37.67
C ASN A 71 9.07 18.92 38.16
N SER A 72 8.37 18.23 37.26
CA SER A 72 7.04 17.64 37.50
C SER A 72 6.92 16.30 36.81
N VAL A 73 6.18 15.36 37.41
CA VAL A 73 6.07 13.97 36.94
C VAL A 73 5.07 13.81 35.78
N TYR A 74 4.17 14.76 35.58
CA TYR A 74 3.04 14.63 34.63
C TYR A 74 2.93 15.77 33.61
N LEU A 75 3.52 16.94 33.86
CA LEU A 75 3.34 18.11 32.99
C LEU A 75 3.90 17.90 31.59
N GLY A 76 4.99 17.13 31.44
CA GLY A 76 5.56 16.79 30.15
C GLY A 76 4.62 15.99 29.27
N PHE A 77 3.90 15.02 29.85
CA PHE A 77 2.88 14.27 29.12
C PHE A 77 1.66 15.12 28.77
N VAL A 78 1.26 16.05 29.65
CA VAL A 78 0.13 16.98 29.39
C VAL A 78 0.45 17.91 28.21
N ILE A 79 1.68 18.43 28.12
CA ILE A 79 2.10 19.28 27.01
C ILE A 79 2.12 18.49 25.69
N ILE A 80 2.66 17.28 25.70
CA ILE A 80 2.67 16.41 24.52
C ILE A 80 1.24 16.06 24.08
N ALA A 81 0.34 15.76 25.02
CA ALA A 81 -1.07 15.49 24.74
C ALA A 81 -1.78 16.73 24.18
N GLY A 82 -1.54 17.91 24.75
CA GLY A 82 -2.09 19.18 24.26
C GLY A 82 -1.60 19.51 22.85
N PHE A 83 -0.32 19.25 22.56
CA PHE A 83 0.24 19.41 21.23
C PHE A 83 -0.43 18.48 20.19
N TYR A 84 -0.64 17.20 20.53
CA TYR A 84 -1.37 16.28 19.66
C TYR A 84 -2.83 16.70 19.44
N LEU A 85 -3.51 17.17 20.48
CA LEU A 85 -4.87 17.70 20.37
C LEU A 85 -4.92 18.90 19.43
N LEU A 86 -3.96 19.82 19.55
CA LEU A 86 -3.87 21.00 18.69
C LEU A 86 -3.68 20.61 17.22
N ILE A 87 -2.83 19.62 16.92
CA ILE A 87 -2.67 19.07 15.56
C ILE A 87 -3.99 18.50 15.05
N ILE A 88 -4.71 17.72 15.86
CA ILE A 88 -6.00 17.14 15.48
C ILE A 88 -7.01 18.24 15.13
N VAL A 89 -7.11 19.28 15.98
CA VAL A 89 -8.01 20.41 15.74
C VAL A 89 -7.61 21.15 14.47
N LEU A 90 -6.32 21.36 14.23
CA LEU A 90 -5.81 21.99 13.02
C LEU A 90 -6.18 21.18 11.78
N ILE A 91 -5.93 19.87 11.77
CA ILE A 91 -6.31 18.97 10.66
C ILE A 91 -7.83 18.99 10.47
N ALA A 92 -8.61 18.94 11.55
CA ALA A 92 -10.07 18.98 11.48
C ALA A 92 -10.59 20.29 10.89
N ALA A 93 -9.95 21.43 11.18
CA ALA A 93 -10.28 22.72 10.59
C ALA A 93 -9.89 22.78 9.10
N LEU A 94 -8.73 22.21 8.73
CA LEU A 94 -8.28 22.16 7.33
C LEU A 94 -8.91 21.02 6.53
N ARG A 95 -9.68 20.11 7.15
CA ARG A 95 -10.22 18.91 6.50
C ARG A 95 -10.95 19.22 5.20
N ALA A 96 -11.78 20.26 5.20
CA ALA A 96 -12.56 20.66 4.03
C ALA A 96 -11.65 21.15 2.90
N LYS A 97 -10.60 21.90 3.23
CA LYS A 97 -9.62 22.38 2.25
C LYS A 97 -8.77 21.24 1.69
N ILE A 98 -8.32 20.32 2.55
CA ILE A 98 -7.53 19.14 2.15
C ILE A 98 -8.35 18.25 1.22
N ILE A 99 -9.58 17.91 1.59
CA ILE A 99 -10.46 17.05 0.78
C ILE A 99 -10.73 17.70 -0.58
N ASN A 100 -11.08 18.99 -0.61
CA ASN A 100 -11.36 19.69 -1.87
C ASN A 100 -10.11 19.80 -2.77
N THR A 101 -8.91 19.98 -2.18
CA THR A 101 -7.66 20.03 -2.94
C THR A 101 -7.33 18.67 -3.56
N ILE A 102 -7.47 17.60 -2.78
CA ILE A 102 -7.26 16.23 -3.26
C ILE A 102 -8.27 15.90 -4.37
N MET A 103 -9.53 16.27 -4.18
CA MET A 103 -10.59 15.99 -5.15
C MET A 103 -10.35 16.70 -6.48
N ASN A 104 -9.99 17.99 -6.44
CA ASN A 104 -9.68 18.75 -7.66
C ASN A 104 -8.50 18.17 -8.42
N TRP A 105 -7.43 17.78 -7.71
CA TRP A 105 -6.28 17.11 -8.32
C TRP A 105 -6.66 15.74 -8.92
N PHE A 106 -7.55 15.01 -8.26
CA PHE A 106 -8.03 13.72 -8.76
C PHE A 106 -8.88 13.88 -10.04
N TYR A 107 -9.71 14.91 -10.14
CA TYR A 107 -10.46 15.22 -11.35
C TYR A 107 -9.54 15.58 -12.52
N GLU A 108 -8.52 16.40 -12.28
CA GLU A 108 -7.52 16.77 -13.29
C GLU A 108 -6.75 15.53 -13.82
N ILE A 109 -6.42 14.59 -12.94
CA ILE A 109 -5.82 13.30 -13.34
C ILE A 109 -6.79 12.47 -14.18
N MET A 110 -8.08 12.42 -13.84
CA MET A 110 -9.03 11.61 -14.62
C MET A 110 -9.29 12.23 -16.01
N GLU A 111 -9.41 13.55 -16.10
CA GLU A 111 -9.63 14.27 -17.36
C GLU A 111 -8.44 14.07 -18.32
N THR A 112 -7.21 14.19 -17.82
CA THR A 112 -6.00 13.95 -18.63
C THR A 112 -5.88 12.51 -19.14
N MET A 113 -6.35 11.52 -18.39
CA MET A 113 -6.33 10.11 -18.79
C MET A 113 -7.40 9.78 -19.84
N GLU A 114 -8.53 10.49 -19.84
CA GLU A 114 -9.62 10.34 -20.82
C GLU A 114 -9.29 11.02 -22.16
N GLU A 115 -8.50 12.10 -22.13
CA GLU A 115 -7.97 12.74 -23.35
C GLU A 115 -6.89 11.86 -24.03
N GLU A 116 -5.97 11.25 -23.27
CA GLU A 116 -4.94 10.34 -23.84
C GLU A 116 -5.49 9.02 -24.41
N THR A 117 -6.72 8.61 -24.05
CA THR A 117 -7.36 7.40 -24.62
C THR A 117 -8.21 7.67 -25.87
N ASN A 118 -8.51 8.94 -26.18
CA ASN A 118 -9.32 9.35 -27.34
C ASN A 118 -8.49 9.94 -28.50
N GLU A 119 -7.16 10.05 -28.36
CA GLU A 119 -6.19 10.22 -29.47
C GLU A 119 -5.60 8.87 -29.92
#